data_AF-K1UBR5-F1
#
_entry.id   AF-K1UBR5-F1
#
_cell.length_a   1.000
_cell.length_b   1.000
_cell.length_c   1.000
_cell.angle_alpha   90.00
_cell.angle_beta   90.00
_cell.angle_gamma   90.00
#
_symmetry.space_group_name_H-M   'P 1'
#
loop_
_entity.id
_entity.type
_entity.pdbx_description
1 polymer ?
#
loop_
_entity_poly.entity_id
_entity_poly.type
_entity_poly.pdbx_seq_one_letter_code
_entity_poly.pdbx_strand_id
1 'polypeptide(L)'
;NVSVYASRIKAGRFLAMDSAVDADLVVGVPESGNAAALGYSLQSGIPYGTAFVKNGYVGRTFIKPKQSSRESSVRVKLNVLKEAVNGKRIIMIDDSIVRGTTSDRIVKMLRDAGATEVHVRISSPPFLWPCYFGTDIPEREQLIAYNRSIEEIRDIIGADTLGYLKVERLHEMVEGLNICEGC
;
A
#
# COMPACT_ATOMS: atom_id res chain seq x y z
N ASN A 1 -13.85 11.85 -19.82
CA ASN A 1 -12.94 10.68 -19.89
C ASN A 1 -11.90 10.91 -18.82
N VAL A 2 -11.82 10.04 -17.80
CA VAL A 2 -10.99 10.27 -16.61
C VAL A 2 -9.66 9.55 -16.76
N SER A 3 -8.55 10.27 -16.60
CA SER A 3 -7.21 9.68 -16.68
C SER A 3 -6.86 8.92 -15.40
N VAL A 4 -6.64 7.60 -15.52
CA VAL A 4 -6.25 6.73 -14.40
C VAL A 4 -4.98 7.23 -13.71
N TYR A 5 -3.98 7.67 -14.48
CA TYR A 5 -2.74 8.20 -13.92
C TYR A 5 -3.00 9.47 -13.11
N ALA A 6 -3.75 10.43 -13.66
CA ALA A 6 -4.08 11.67 -12.98
C ALA A 6 -4.91 11.44 -11.71
N SER A 7 -5.87 10.52 -11.74
CA SER A 7 -6.66 10.14 -10.56
C SER A 7 -5.78 9.56 -9.46
N ARG A 8 -4.77 8.72 -9.79
CA ARG A 8 -3.82 8.19 -8.80
C ARG A 8 -2.93 9.27 -8.20
N ILE A 9 -2.44 10.23 -9.00
CA ILE A 9 -1.74 11.41 -8.45
C ILE A 9 -2.65 12.16 -7.47
N LYS A 10 -3.92 12.38 -7.85
CA LYS A 10 -4.91 13.09 -7.02
C LYS A 10 -5.20 12.36 -5.71
N ALA A 11 -5.30 11.03 -5.73
CA ALA A 11 -5.42 10.19 -4.53
C ALA A 11 -4.27 10.44 -3.54
N GLY A 12 -3.04 10.48 -4.06
CA GLY A 12 -1.85 10.81 -3.27
C GLY A 12 -1.93 12.18 -2.60
N ARG A 13 -2.38 13.19 -3.34
CA ARG A 13 -2.57 14.55 -2.79
C ARG A 13 -3.62 14.55 -1.68
N PHE A 14 -4.75 13.87 -1.87
CA PHE A 14 -5.77 13.77 -0.84
C PHE A 14 -5.27 13.07 0.43
N LEU A 15 -4.50 12.00 0.29
CA LEU A 15 -3.86 11.35 1.43
C LEU A 15 -2.94 12.31 2.22
N ALA A 16 -2.20 13.17 1.53
CA ALA A 16 -1.35 14.17 2.19
C ALA A 16 -2.17 15.28 2.87
N MET A 17 -3.34 15.65 2.32
CA MET A 17 -4.23 16.63 2.94
C MET A 17 -4.96 16.06 4.16
N ASP A 18 -5.45 14.83 4.06
CA ASP A 18 -6.35 14.22 5.06
C ASP A 18 -5.59 13.45 6.15
N SER A 19 -4.34 13.07 5.90
CA SER A 19 -3.55 12.21 6.80
C SER A 19 -2.05 12.55 6.71
N ALA A 20 -1.74 13.83 6.80
CA ALA A 20 -0.37 14.34 6.87
C ALA A 20 0.41 13.72 8.04
N VAL A 21 1.70 13.51 7.85
CA VAL A 21 2.64 13.14 8.91
C VAL A 21 4.03 13.65 8.55
N ASP A 22 4.79 14.07 9.55
CA ASP A 22 6.18 14.46 9.35
C ASP A 22 7.04 13.22 9.14
N ALA A 23 7.74 13.17 8.01
CA ALA A 23 8.64 12.08 7.66
C ALA A 23 9.75 12.59 6.72
N ASP A 24 10.70 11.71 6.42
CA ASP A 24 11.91 12.09 5.68
C ASP A 24 11.87 11.64 4.21
N LEU A 25 11.03 10.66 3.88
CA LEU A 25 10.93 10.10 2.54
C LEU A 25 9.54 9.51 2.25
N VAL A 26 8.98 9.83 1.07
CA VAL A 26 7.78 9.19 0.52
C VAL A 26 8.19 8.12 -0.48
N VAL A 27 7.66 6.91 -0.34
CA VAL A 27 7.96 5.77 -1.20
C VAL A 27 6.68 5.10 -1.64
N GLY A 28 6.61 4.68 -2.91
CA GLY A 28 5.50 3.90 -3.44
C GLY A 28 5.84 2.42 -3.44
N VAL A 29 4.91 1.55 -3.05
CA VAL A 29 5.00 0.11 -3.28
C VAL A 29 4.81 -0.13 -4.79
N PRO A 30 5.84 -0.63 -5.52
CA PRO A 30 5.77 -0.73 -6.97
C PRO A 30 4.82 -1.84 -7.46
N GLU A 31 4.08 -1.65 -8.56
CA GLU A 31 4.12 -0.47 -9.44
C GLU A 31 2.97 0.52 -9.19
N SER A 32 1.85 0.04 -8.64
CA SER A 32 0.60 0.78 -8.56
C SER A 32 0.65 1.93 -7.54
N GLY A 33 1.40 1.78 -6.45
CA GLY A 33 1.57 2.82 -5.42
C GLY A 33 2.41 4.02 -5.86
N ASN A 34 3.21 3.89 -6.93
CA ASN A 34 4.17 4.93 -7.35
C ASN A 34 3.51 6.25 -7.73
N ALA A 35 2.38 6.21 -8.45
CA ALA A 35 1.67 7.43 -8.83
C ALA A 35 1.10 8.16 -7.61
N ALA A 36 0.46 7.43 -6.68
CA ALA A 36 -0.05 8.02 -5.46
C ALA A 36 1.10 8.56 -4.57
N ALA A 37 2.25 7.88 -4.51
CA ALA A 37 3.43 8.37 -3.82
C ALA A 37 3.97 9.68 -4.40
N LEU A 38 4.05 9.81 -5.73
CA LEU A 38 4.39 11.07 -6.37
C LEU A 38 3.39 12.17 -5.99
N GLY A 39 2.08 11.86 -6.02
CA GLY A 39 1.03 12.80 -5.62
C GLY A 39 1.16 13.28 -4.18
N TYR A 40 1.42 12.36 -3.24
CA TYR A 40 1.62 12.67 -1.83
C TYR A 40 2.85 13.56 -1.62
N SER A 41 3.97 13.23 -2.28
CA SER A 41 5.21 14.01 -2.23
C SER A 41 4.99 15.44 -2.73
N LEU A 42 4.34 15.60 -3.89
CA LEU A 42 4.04 16.92 -4.45
C LEU A 42 3.16 17.78 -3.53
N GLN A 43 2.26 17.15 -2.77
CA GLN A 43 1.36 17.87 -1.87
C GLN A 43 1.96 18.18 -0.50
N SER A 44 2.79 17.27 0.03
CA SER A 44 3.40 17.40 1.37
C SER A 44 4.74 18.15 1.34
N GLY A 45 5.42 18.19 0.19
CA GLY A 45 6.79 18.71 0.06
C GLY A 45 7.87 17.72 0.53
N ILE A 46 7.50 16.56 1.08
CA ILE A 46 8.45 15.51 1.47
C ILE A 46 8.98 14.84 0.19
N PRO A 47 10.30 14.63 0.04
CA PRO A 47 10.86 14.09 -1.19
C PRO A 47 10.34 12.67 -1.49
N TYR A 48 9.99 12.42 -2.75
CA TYR A 48 9.75 11.08 -3.28
C TYR A 48 11.08 10.39 -3.57
N GLY A 49 11.18 9.11 -3.23
CA GLY A 49 12.33 8.28 -3.60
C GLY A 49 11.99 6.81 -3.79
N THR A 50 12.95 6.09 -4.33
CA THR A 50 12.84 4.65 -4.55
C THR A 50 13.41 3.91 -3.35
N ALA A 51 12.55 3.20 -2.62
CA ALA A 51 12.98 2.27 -1.56
C ALA A 51 12.93 0.81 -1.99
N PHE A 52 12.29 0.48 -3.12
CA PHE A 52 12.07 -0.90 -3.54
C PHE A 52 12.63 -1.18 -4.92
N VAL A 53 13.26 -2.35 -5.07
CA VAL A 53 13.63 -2.92 -6.37
C VAL A 53 12.84 -4.18 -6.61
N LYS A 54 12.08 -4.20 -7.70
CA LYS A 54 11.31 -5.37 -8.11
C LYS A 54 12.22 -6.36 -8.84
N ASN A 55 12.22 -7.61 -8.40
CA ASN A 55 12.85 -8.70 -9.12
C ASN A 55 11.97 -9.10 -10.32
N GLY A 56 12.39 -8.75 -11.53
CA GLY A 56 11.65 -9.07 -12.77
C GLY A 56 11.68 -10.55 -13.18
N TYR A 57 12.58 -11.36 -12.60
CA TYR A 57 12.86 -12.75 -12.99
C TYR A 57 12.18 -13.79 -12.09
N VAL A 58 10.98 -13.50 -11.58
CA VAL A 58 10.26 -14.44 -10.72
C VAL A 58 9.63 -15.52 -11.60
N GLY A 59 10.42 -16.53 -11.93
CA GLY A 59 9.99 -17.73 -12.64
C GLY A 59 9.02 -18.59 -11.81
N ARG A 60 8.27 -19.45 -12.50
CA ARG A 60 7.32 -20.39 -11.89
C ARG A 60 8.07 -21.31 -10.91
N THR A 61 7.56 -21.45 -9.70
CA THR A 61 8.10 -22.40 -8.71
C THR A 61 7.81 -23.83 -9.16
N PHE A 62 8.84 -24.61 -9.46
CA PHE A 62 8.69 -26.06 -9.67
C PHE A 62 8.26 -26.74 -8.36
N ILE A 63 7.38 -27.73 -8.47
CA ILE A 63 6.85 -28.50 -7.33
C ILE A 63 8.02 -29.11 -6.55
N LYS A 64 8.26 -28.62 -5.33
CA LYS A 64 9.29 -29.17 -4.43
C LYS A 64 8.69 -30.25 -3.53
N PRO A 65 9.29 -31.45 -3.42
CA PRO A 65 8.71 -32.60 -2.71
C PRO A 65 8.83 -32.58 -1.17
N LYS A 66 9.10 -31.44 -0.50
CA LYS A 66 9.22 -31.36 0.98
C LYS A 66 8.45 -30.19 1.61
N GLN A 67 7.57 -30.54 2.55
CA GLN A 67 6.59 -29.67 3.22
C GLN A 67 7.21 -28.57 4.10
N SER A 68 8.41 -28.77 4.64
CA SER A 68 9.13 -27.78 5.47
C SER A 68 9.75 -26.61 4.70
N SER A 69 9.60 -26.58 3.37
CA SER A 69 10.11 -25.50 2.51
C SER A 69 9.02 -24.68 1.82
N ARG A 70 7.75 -24.82 2.25
CA ARG A 70 6.61 -24.07 1.67
C ARG A 70 6.48 -22.63 2.15
N GLU A 71 7.14 -22.23 3.24
CA GLU A 71 7.11 -20.82 3.68
C GLU A 71 8.04 -19.90 2.87
N SER A 72 9.06 -20.44 2.20
CA SER A 72 10.02 -19.68 1.40
C SER A 72 9.68 -19.58 -0.10
N SER A 73 8.50 -20.08 -0.51
CA SER A 73 8.08 -20.10 -1.92
C SER A 73 7.47 -18.79 -2.43
N VAL A 74 7.23 -17.83 -1.52
CA VAL A 74 7.01 -16.43 -1.86
C VAL A 74 8.29 -15.68 -1.53
N ARG A 75 9.37 -15.94 -2.27
CA ARG A 75 10.49 -14.98 -2.29
C ARG A 75 9.88 -13.65 -2.69
N VAL A 76 9.87 -12.70 -1.74
CA VAL A 76 9.24 -11.40 -1.94
C VAL A 76 9.78 -10.82 -3.24
N LYS A 77 8.89 -10.44 -4.15
CA LYS A 77 9.24 -9.90 -5.47
C LYS A 77 9.93 -8.54 -5.39
N LEU A 78 10.17 -8.04 -4.18
CA LEU A 78 10.59 -6.70 -3.83
C LEU A 78 11.76 -6.82 -2.85
N ASN A 79 12.84 -6.08 -3.09
CA ASN A 79 13.94 -5.90 -2.15
C ASN A 79 13.97 -4.45 -1.70
N VAL A 80 14.34 -4.19 -0.45
CA VAL A 80 14.49 -2.83 0.08
C VAL A 80 15.92 -2.33 -0.17
N LEU A 81 16.04 -1.10 -0.65
CA LEU A 81 17.30 -0.37 -0.77
C LEU A 81 17.68 0.22 0.59
N LYS A 82 18.56 -0.46 1.31
CA LYS A 82 18.95 -0.07 2.67
C LYS A 82 19.50 1.35 2.72
N GLU A 83 20.28 1.76 1.73
CA GLU A 83 20.89 3.09 1.64
C GLU A 83 19.85 4.20 1.53
N ALA A 84 18.68 3.91 0.94
CA ALA A 84 17.58 4.87 0.83
C ALA A 84 16.78 5.00 2.13
N VAL A 85 16.71 3.94 2.94
CA VAL A 85 15.76 3.79 4.06
C VAL A 85 16.40 3.94 5.44
N ASN A 86 17.65 3.51 5.60
CA ASN A 86 18.31 3.42 6.90
C ASN A 86 18.36 4.78 7.63
N GLY A 87 17.84 4.81 8.86
CA GLY A 87 17.80 5.99 9.73
C GLY A 87 16.71 7.01 9.38
N LYS A 88 15.74 6.68 8.53
CA LYS A 88 14.68 7.60 8.08
C LYS A 88 13.29 7.18 8.57
N ARG A 89 12.42 8.16 8.76
CA ARG A 89 10.97 8.00 8.87
C ARG A 89 10.38 7.93 7.47
N ILE A 90 9.67 6.84 7.16
CA ILE A 90 9.21 6.51 5.81
C ILE A 90 7.69 6.63 5.74
N ILE A 91 7.19 7.32 4.72
CA ILE A 91 5.80 7.23 4.29
C ILE A 91 5.71 6.22 3.16
N MET A 92 5.13 5.06 3.45
CA MET A 92 4.90 3.99 2.49
C MET A 92 3.49 4.11 1.91
N ILE A 93 3.39 4.34 0.60
CA ILE A 93 2.13 4.39 -0.13
C ILE A 93 1.88 3.09 -0.87
N ASP A 94 0.75 2.44 -0.59
CA ASP A 94 0.27 1.27 -1.34
C ASP A 94 -1.12 1.54 -1.92
N ASP A 95 -1.53 0.77 -2.92
CA ASP A 95 -2.84 0.98 -3.56
C ASP A 95 -4.01 0.50 -2.71
N SER A 96 -3.82 -0.59 -1.97
CA SER A 96 -4.86 -1.31 -1.24
C SER A 96 -4.29 -2.20 -0.14
N ILE A 97 -5.10 -2.50 0.87
CA ILE A 97 -4.84 -3.59 1.81
C ILE A 97 -6.04 -4.52 1.81
N VAL A 98 -5.85 -5.73 1.27
CA VAL A 98 -6.90 -6.76 1.22
C VAL A 98 -6.79 -7.70 2.42
N ARG A 99 -5.75 -8.56 2.45
CA ARG A 99 -5.50 -9.51 3.56
C ARG A 99 -4.47 -9.02 4.59
N GLY A 100 -3.78 -7.91 4.31
CA GLY A 100 -2.73 -7.35 5.18
C GLY A 100 -1.36 -8.04 5.15
N THR A 101 -1.29 -9.32 4.77
CA THR A 101 -0.04 -10.11 4.82
C THR A 101 1.09 -9.55 3.97
N THR A 102 0.77 -8.90 2.84
CA THR A 102 1.78 -8.21 2.01
C THR A 102 2.28 -6.95 2.71
N SER A 103 1.37 -6.11 3.20
CA SER A 103 1.71 -4.85 3.87
C SER A 103 2.54 -5.08 5.14
N ASP A 104 2.15 -6.05 5.98
CA ASP A 104 2.93 -6.51 7.15
C ASP A 104 4.38 -6.85 6.77
N ARG A 105 4.56 -7.68 5.74
CA ARG A 105 5.90 -8.06 5.26
C ARG A 105 6.70 -6.87 4.77
N ILE A 106 6.10 -5.95 4.02
CA ILE A 106 6.80 -4.78 3.49
C ILE A 106 7.21 -3.84 4.62
N VAL A 107 6.32 -3.57 5.58
CA VAL A 107 6.63 -2.76 6.77
C VAL A 107 7.79 -3.38 7.54
N LYS A 108 7.76 -4.70 7.77
CA LYS A 108 8.86 -5.41 8.41
C LYS A 108 10.17 -5.28 7.63
N MET A 109 10.15 -5.43 6.31
CA MET A 109 11.35 -5.27 5.47
C MET A 109 11.94 -3.85 5.54
N LEU A 110 11.10 -2.82 5.60
CA LEU A 110 11.55 -1.43 5.78
C LEU A 110 12.20 -1.24 7.15
N ARG A 111 11.61 -1.77 8.22
CA ARG A 111 12.19 -1.73 9.58
C ARG A 111 13.50 -2.51 9.66
N ASP A 112 13.56 -3.70 9.08
CA ASP A 112 14.78 -4.53 9.01
C ASP A 112 15.91 -3.83 8.21
N ALA A 113 15.54 -3.00 7.24
CA ALA A 113 16.47 -2.14 6.50
C ALA A 113 16.88 -0.86 7.27
N GLY A 114 16.34 -0.64 8.46
CA GLY A 114 16.73 0.45 9.36
C GLY A 114 15.82 1.67 9.34
N ALA A 115 14.60 1.59 8.80
CA ALA A 115 13.61 2.65 8.98
C ALA A 115 13.31 2.86 10.48
N THR A 116 13.30 4.11 10.95
CA THR A 116 12.96 4.43 12.34
C THR A 116 11.46 4.41 12.57
N GLU A 117 10.70 4.91 11.58
CA GLU A 117 9.24 4.90 11.54
C GLU A 117 8.76 4.52 10.14
N VAL A 118 7.61 3.84 10.07
CA VAL A 118 6.92 3.47 8.84
C VAL A 118 5.46 3.86 8.97
N HIS A 119 5.09 4.94 8.27
CA HIS A 119 3.73 5.45 8.17
C HIS A 119 3.09 4.94 6.88
N VAL A 120 2.05 4.14 6.99
CA VAL A 120 1.38 3.55 5.84
C VAL A 120 0.23 4.44 5.39
N ARG A 121 0.13 4.69 4.09
CA ARG A 121 -1.05 5.34 3.49
C ARG A 121 -1.55 4.54 2.30
N ILE A 122 -2.85 4.38 2.21
CA ILE A 122 -3.49 3.50 1.23
C ILE A 122 -4.35 4.32 0.30
N SER A 123 -4.06 4.30 -1.00
CA SER A 123 -4.76 5.12 -2.00
C SER A 123 -6.11 4.55 -2.43
N SER A 124 -6.78 3.83 -1.53
CA SER A 124 -8.15 3.35 -1.62
C SER A 124 -8.79 3.35 -0.21
N PRO A 125 -10.12 3.35 -0.12
CA PRO A 125 -10.82 3.03 1.11
C PRO A 125 -10.58 1.57 1.55
N PRO A 126 -10.86 1.22 2.82
CA PRO A 126 -10.78 -0.16 3.28
C PRO A 126 -11.79 -1.05 2.54
N PHE A 127 -11.34 -2.22 2.07
CA PHE A 127 -12.21 -3.24 1.50
C PHE A 127 -13.00 -3.94 2.62
N LEU A 128 -14.32 -3.80 2.60
CA LEU A 128 -15.24 -4.35 3.60
C LEU A 128 -16.11 -5.49 3.05
N TRP A 129 -16.16 -5.63 1.72
CA TRP A 129 -16.99 -6.60 1.01
C TRP A 129 -16.28 -7.19 -0.22
N PRO A 130 -16.65 -8.41 -0.65
CA PRO A 130 -16.20 -8.96 -1.92
C PRO A 130 -16.85 -8.22 -3.10
N CYS A 131 -16.22 -8.31 -4.28
CA CYS A 131 -16.78 -7.73 -5.50
C CYS A 131 -17.73 -8.72 -6.19
N TYR A 132 -18.97 -8.29 -6.46
CA TYR A 132 -19.98 -9.06 -7.19
C TYR A 132 -20.01 -8.76 -8.70
N PHE A 133 -19.12 -7.88 -9.17
CA PHE A 133 -19.08 -7.39 -10.56
C PHE A 133 -17.81 -7.78 -11.31
N GLY A 134 -17.03 -8.74 -10.79
CA GLY A 134 -15.96 -9.42 -11.55
C GLY A 134 -14.51 -9.12 -11.14
N THR A 135 -14.26 -8.36 -10.07
CA THR A 135 -12.91 -8.27 -9.47
C THR A 135 -12.70 -9.40 -8.47
N ASP A 136 -11.54 -10.04 -8.51
CA ASP A 136 -11.18 -11.12 -7.57
C ASP A 136 -10.82 -10.52 -6.20
N ILE A 137 -11.85 -10.33 -5.36
CA ILE A 137 -11.72 -9.92 -3.95
C ILE A 137 -12.16 -11.12 -3.11
N PRO A 138 -11.37 -11.52 -2.11
CA PRO A 138 -11.68 -12.69 -1.31
C PRO A 138 -12.95 -12.50 -0.48
N GLU A 139 -13.41 -13.61 0.12
CA GLU A 139 -14.53 -13.59 1.05
C GLU A 139 -14.31 -12.61 2.19
N ARG A 140 -15.42 -12.07 2.70
CA ARG A 140 -15.44 -10.96 3.64
C ARG A 140 -14.58 -11.24 4.88
N GLU A 141 -14.64 -12.47 5.40
CA GLU A 141 -13.91 -12.94 6.57
C GLU A 141 -12.39 -12.95 6.37
N GLN A 142 -11.92 -12.93 5.13
CA GLN A 142 -10.50 -12.89 4.76
C GLN A 142 -9.96 -11.46 4.59
N LEU A 143 -10.84 -10.45 4.60
CA LEU A 143 -10.47 -9.05 4.50
C LEU A 143 -9.95 -8.56 5.86
N ILE A 144 -8.82 -7.85 5.86
CA ILE A 144 -8.21 -7.37 7.11
C ILE A 144 -9.13 -6.36 7.80
N ALA A 145 -9.85 -5.54 7.04
CA ALA A 145 -10.74 -4.52 7.57
C ALA A 145 -12.09 -5.07 8.04
N TYR A 146 -12.37 -6.35 7.80
CA TYR A 146 -13.59 -6.97 8.31
C TYR A 146 -13.52 -7.11 9.83
N ASN A 147 -14.49 -6.50 10.52
CA ASN A 147 -14.60 -6.46 11.98
C ASN A 147 -13.34 -5.91 12.68
N ARG A 148 -12.63 -4.99 12.05
CA ARG A 148 -11.46 -4.32 12.66
C ARG A 148 -11.50 -2.81 12.47
N SER A 149 -11.06 -2.08 13.49
CA SER A 149 -10.79 -0.65 13.39
C SER A 149 -9.49 -0.39 12.61
N ILE A 150 -9.27 0.86 12.19
CA ILE A 150 -8.02 1.25 11.52
C ILE A 150 -6.83 1.05 12.46
N GLU A 151 -6.99 1.30 13.75
CA GLU A 151 -5.98 1.09 14.79
C GLU A 151 -5.60 -0.39 14.91
N GLU A 152 -6.58 -1.30 14.90
CA GLU A 152 -6.31 -2.74 14.94
C GLU A 152 -5.58 -3.21 13.67
N ILE A 153 -5.95 -2.68 12.49
CA ILE A 153 -5.26 -2.99 11.24
C ILE A 153 -3.81 -2.49 11.28
N ARG A 154 -3.59 -1.26 11.78
CA ARG A 154 -2.27 -0.66 11.94
C ARG A 154 -1.36 -1.57 12.78
N ASP A 155 -1.89 -2.06 13.90
CA ASP A 155 -1.14 -2.94 14.81
C ASP A 155 -0.79 -4.27 14.15
N ILE A 156 -1.74 -4.85 13.40
CA ILE A 156 -1.51 -6.10 12.65
C ILE A 156 -0.39 -5.96 11.62
N ILE A 157 -0.30 -4.82 10.92
CA ILE A 157 0.73 -4.61 9.89
C ILE A 157 2.04 -4.03 10.47
N GLY A 158 2.09 -3.71 11.76
CA GLY A 158 3.28 -3.19 12.44
C GLY A 158 3.68 -1.76 12.04
N ALA A 159 2.74 -0.96 11.54
CA ALA A 159 2.97 0.44 11.13
C ALA A 159 2.89 1.41 12.33
N ASP A 160 3.59 2.54 12.26
CA ASP A 160 3.49 3.59 13.29
C ASP A 160 2.17 4.36 13.18
N THR A 161 1.74 4.62 11.94
CA THR A 161 0.43 5.20 11.62
C THR A 161 -0.12 4.58 10.35
N LEU A 162 -1.45 4.51 10.24
CA LEU A 162 -2.16 4.02 9.05
C LEU A 162 -3.22 5.05 8.65
N GLY A 163 -3.27 5.41 7.37
CA GLY A 163 -4.32 6.27 6.81
C GLY A 163 -4.85 5.67 5.50
N TYR A 164 -6.17 5.69 5.34
CA TYR A 164 -6.85 5.29 4.10
C TYR A 164 -7.37 6.51 3.36
N LEU A 165 -7.47 6.39 2.05
CA LEU A 165 -8.21 7.36 1.25
C LEU A 165 -9.68 7.30 1.67
N LYS A 166 -10.27 8.46 1.96
CA LYS A 166 -11.69 8.52 2.33
C LYS A 166 -12.59 8.23 1.13
N VAL A 167 -13.75 7.61 1.36
CA VAL A 167 -14.71 7.26 0.30
C VAL A 167 -15.17 8.51 -0.45
N GLU A 168 -15.38 9.62 0.24
CA GLU A 168 -15.87 10.88 -0.35
C GLU A 168 -14.89 11.44 -1.41
N ARG A 169 -13.59 11.14 -1.26
CA ARG A 169 -12.55 11.56 -2.22
C ARG A 169 -12.64 10.79 -3.55
N LEU A 170 -13.28 9.62 -3.58
CA LEU A 170 -13.43 8.84 -4.81
C LEU A 170 -14.21 9.61 -5.87
N HIS A 171 -15.32 10.24 -5.50
CA HIS A 171 -16.13 11.07 -6.40
C HIS A 171 -15.33 12.25 -6.96
N GLU A 172 -14.48 12.88 -6.14
CA GLU A 172 -13.60 13.95 -6.59
C GLU A 172 -12.54 13.44 -7.58
N MET A 173 -12.07 12.20 -7.45
CA MET A 173 -11.09 11.60 -8.36
C MET A 173 -11.63 11.25 -9.73
N VAL A 174 -12.94 11.09 -9.86
CA VAL A 174 -13.63 10.67 -11.09
C VAL A 174 -14.50 11.75 -11.72
N GLU A 175 -14.27 13.01 -11.34
CA GLU A 175 -14.94 14.18 -11.94
C GLU A 175 -16.48 14.08 -11.90
N GLY A 176 -17.03 13.51 -10.81
CA GLY A 176 -18.49 13.40 -10.62
C GLY A 176 -19.16 12.26 -11.39
N LEU A 177 -18.39 11.33 -11.97
CA LEU A 177 -18.96 10.09 -12.51
C LEU A 177 -19.59 9.24 -11.40
N ASN A 178 -20.71 8.59 -11.72
CA ASN A 178 -21.30 7.57 -10.87
C ASN A 178 -20.36 6.36 -10.83
N ILE A 179 -19.97 5.95 -9.63
CA ILE A 179 -19.06 4.82 -9.38
C ILE A 179 -19.72 3.80 -8.45
N CYS A 180 -19.28 2.55 -8.58
CA CYS A 180 -19.63 1.49 -7.64
C CYS A 180 -18.70 1.57 -6.43
N GLU A 181 -19.27 1.60 -5.23
CA GLU A 181 -18.55 1.64 -3.93
C GLU A 181 -18.84 0.38 -3.09
N GLY A 182 -19.24 -0.71 -3.75
CA GLY A 182 -19.76 -1.89 -3.08
C GLY A 182 -18.71 -2.81 -2.44
N CYS A 183 -17.42 -2.59 -2.69
CA CYS A 183 -16.30 -3.39 -2.16
C CYS A 183 -15.69 -2.67 -0.95
#